data_AF-A0A1Z5KT58-F1
#
_entry.id   AF-A0A1Z5KT58-F1
#
_cell.length_a   1.000
_cell.length_b   1.000
_cell.length_c   1.000
_cell.angle_alpha   90.00
_cell.angle_beta   90.00
_cell.angle_gamma   90.00
#
_symmetry.space_group_name_H-M   'P 1'
#
loop_
_entity.id
_entity.type
_entity.pdbx_description
1 polymer ?
#
loop_
_entity_poly.entity_id
_entity_poly.type
_entity_poly.pdbx_seq_one_letter_code
_entity_poly.pdbx_strand_id
1 'polypeptide(L)'
;MEGPLDAAIESGMGKYECYEIIENKVGDLAKKFGRRLTFKAIAMGDYDDFDMLKRMVNAADDYGAHADFCLPSMTSSALGEVFTSVATSISSTQLELTDAITKKQRQVRSVNRESKSKAGQEILRVSGHDFWIYSQDQVTRKIYKEWVEMGSDNKRVYRHEYEKTVLQHPQARYVAFAKNPFGEGAERFAHRFFELAADCRTIVGKAMVAKESRLILDDSDEKARKQFTATFCKTQQLARRLAKEFNDKLRESNIDSRTPTVSFLDCSIYELYDYNLGVLSVLVEDKLDQKNWKKWNSNNGFVEGMKKAPVFSEASLRQAEMNMTRIAHFEGDVIEEGSEEEEEEDESEVGELFQGKGALVFTPFDVAQAFSHFSYLASGRKRLVCDLQGVHDEAKNVLIFSDPVIHYHNPRGYTSRKNVHGRTDHGKKGMNKFFHTHAQHCGPLCRIINRGFQKVDKCETNEPADEGDCKIS
;
A
#
# COMPACT_ATOMS: atom_id res chain seq x y z
N MET A 1 -17.08 -19.19 39.78
CA MET A 1 -15.95 -18.50 39.13
C MET A 1 -16.41 -17.08 38.94
N GLU A 2 -16.24 -16.27 39.97
CA GLU A 2 -16.62 -14.85 39.96
C GLU A 2 -15.68 -14.12 39.01
N GLY A 3 -16.28 -13.28 38.15
CA GLY A 3 -15.56 -12.59 37.11
C GLY A 3 -14.73 -11.43 37.68
N PRO A 4 -13.77 -10.89 36.92
CA PRO A 4 -13.01 -9.69 37.32
C PRO A 4 -13.87 -8.45 37.58
N LEU A 5 -15.18 -8.48 37.27
CA LEU A 5 -16.15 -7.44 37.62
C LEU A 5 -16.59 -7.52 39.10
N ASP A 6 -16.67 -8.71 39.67
CA ASP A 6 -17.17 -8.92 41.04
C ASP A 6 -16.13 -8.48 42.10
N ALA A 7 -14.84 -8.69 41.80
CA ALA A 7 -13.73 -8.22 42.64
C ALA A 7 -13.53 -6.68 42.63
N ALA A 8 -14.07 -5.98 41.62
CA ALA A 8 -13.99 -4.52 41.51
C ALA A 8 -15.13 -3.80 42.26
N ILE A 9 -16.24 -4.51 42.52
CA ILE A 9 -17.37 -3.97 43.28
C ILE A 9 -17.01 -3.89 44.78
N GLU A 10 -16.15 -4.79 45.29
CA GLU A 10 -15.67 -4.76 46.68
C GLU A 10 -14.72 -3.58 47.00
N SER A 11 -14.15 -2.91 45.99
CA SER A 11 -13.22 -1.78 46.18
C SER A 11 -13.87 -0.39 46.06
N GLY A 12 -15.19 -0.30 45.81
CA GLY A 12 -15.92 0.96 45.69
C GLY A 12 -15.66 1.74 44.39
N MET A 13 -14.94 1.16 43.42
CA MET A 13 -14.72 1.75 42.10
C MET A 13 -15.94 1.64 41.20
N GLY A 14 -16.26 2.71 40.47
CA GLY A 14 -17.39 2.70 39.53
C GLY A 14 -17.11 1.85 38.28
N LYS A 15 -18.16 1.27 37.67
CA LYS A 15 -18.09 0.51 36.39
C LYS A 15 -17.31 1.29 35.30
N TYR A 16 -17.49 2.61 35.24
CA TYR A 16 -16.82 3.48 34.28
C TYR A 16 -15.31 3.64 34.52
N GLU A 17 -14.86 3.70 35.78
CA GLU A 17 -13.43 3.81 36.11
C GLU A 17 -12.70 2.50 35.77
N CYS A 18 -13.34 1.36 36.04
CA CYS A 18 -12.84 0.06 35.60
C CYS A 18 -12.69 0.01 34.08
N TYR A 19 -13.64 0.60 33.36
CA TYR A 19 -13.63 0.61 31.91
C TYR A 19 -12.46 1.41 31.35
N GLU A 20 -12.21 2.60 31.91
CA GLU A 20 -11.11 3.45 31.51
C GLU A 20 -9.74 2.80 31.76
N ILE A 21 -9.58 2.10 32.89
CA ILE A 21 -8.32 1.38 33.20
C ILE A 21 -8.04 0.28 32.18
N ILE A 22 -9.04 -0.50 31.78
CA ILE A 22 -8.88 -1.57 30.79
C ILE A 22 -8.58 -0.98 29.42
N GLU A 23 -9.32 0.05 29.01
CA GLU A 23 -9.13 0.75 27.75
C GLU A 23 -7.70 1.31 27.63
N ASN A 24 -7.22 2.00 28.68
CA ASN A 24 -5.87 2.53 28.74
C ASN A 24 -4.79 1.44 28.65
N LYS A 25 -4.97 0.30 29.33
CA LYS A 25 -4.03 -0.83 29.25
C LYS A 25 -3.95 -1.41 27.84
N VAL A 26 -5.08 -1.59 27.17
CA VAL A 26 -5.12 -2.08 25.78
C VAL A 26 -4.48 -1.05 24.84
N GLY A 27 -4.80 0.23 25.03
CA GLY A 27 -4.19 1.34 24.31
C GLY A 27 -2.67 1.38 24.48
N ASP A 28 -2.13 1.20 25.69
CA ASP A 28 -0.69 1.21 25.95
C ASP A 28 0.04 0.03 25.28
N LEU A 29 -0.59 -1.15 25.25
CA LEU A 29 -0.07 -2.29 24.48
C LEU A 29 -0.06 -1.97 22.98
N ALA A 30 -1.18 -1.50 22.44
CA ALA A 30 -1.30 -1.16 21.02
C ALA A 30 -0.35 -0.02 20.62
N LYS A 31 -0.15 0.97 21.49
CA LYS A 31 0.81 2.06 21.33
C LYS A 31 2.25 1.58 21.14
N LYS A 32 2.64 0.48 21.81
CA LYS A 32 3.99 -0.09 21.72
C LYS A 32 4.17 -1.00 20.51
N PHE A 33 3.15 -1.79 20.19
CA PHE A 33 3.25 -2.85 19.16
C PHE A 33 2.71 -2.42 17.80
N GLY A 34 1.77 -1.48 17.75
CA GLY A 34 1.08 -1.00 16.57
C GLY A 34 0.52 -2.17 15.78
N ARG A 35 0.82 -2.19 14.47
CA ARG A 35 0.35 -3.22 13.54
C ARG A 35 0.86 -4.64 13.81
N ARG A 36 1.82 -4.80 14.73
CA ARG A 36 2.29 -6.13 15.17
C ARG A 36 1.40 -6.74 16.25
N LEU A 37 0.47 -5.98 16.82
CA LEU A 37 -0.53 -6.49 17.75
C LEU A 37 -1.77 -6.91 16.96
N THR A 38 -2.17 -8.17 17.15
CA THR A 38 -3.49 -8.65 16.73
C THR A 38 -4.36 -8.71 17.98
N PHE A 39 -5.45 -7.93 17.99
CA PHE A 39 -6.38 -7.85 19.11
C PHE A 39 -7.78 -8.26 18.65
N LYS A 40 -8.20 -9.49 18.98
CA LYS A 40 -9.51 -10.01 18.57
C LYS A 40 -10.38 -10.19 19.80
N ALA A 41 -11.51 -9.50 19.86
CA ALA A 41 -12.50 -9.67 20.91
C ALA A 41 -13.63 -10.55 20.38
N ILE A 42 -13.87 -11.69 21.05
CA ILE A 42 -14.93 -12.63 20.68
C ILE A 42 -16.02 -12.53 21.74
N ALA A 43 -17.20 -12.08 21.34
CA ALA A 43 -18.36 -11.97 22.21
C ALA A 43 -19.05 -13.34 22.35
N MET A 44 -19.28 -13.76 23.58
CA MET A 44 -20.04 -14.96 23.93
C MET A 44 -20.99 -14.60 25.07
N GLY A 45 -22.30 -14.78 24.89
CA GLY A 45 -23.32 -14.48 25.90
C GLY A 45 -24.44 -13.58 25.37
N ASP A 46 -25.21 -12.99 26.30
CA ASP A 46 -26.34 -12.13 25.98
C ASP A 46 -25.88 -10.82 25.32
N TYR A 47 -26.67 -10.35 24.34
CA TYR A 47 -26.29 -9.30 23.39
C TYR A 47 -26.08 -7.91 24.00
N ASP A 48 -26.49 -7.69 25.25
CA ASP A 48 -26.63 -6.34 25.84
C ASP A 48 -25.39 -5.84 26.61
N ASP A 49 -24.29 -6.60 26.75
CA ASP A 49 -23.13 -6.18 27.58
C ASP A 49 -21.75 -6.42 26.92
N PHE A 50 -21.58 -6.03 25.65
CA PHE A 50 -20.28 -6.10 24.95
C PHE A 50 -19.58 -4.76 24.75
N ASP A 51 -20.02 -3.70 25.44
CA ASP A 51 -19.48 -2.36 25.27
C ASP A 51 -18.00 -2.28 25.64
N MET A 52 -17.58 -2.99 26.70
CA MET A 52 -16.16 -3.09 27.05
C MET A 52 -15.33 -3.69 25.90
N LEU A 53 -15.78 -4.81 25.33
CA LEU A 53 -15.07 -5.46 24.23
C LEU A 53 -14.92 -4.53 23.01
N LYS A 54 -15.98 -3.78 22.68
CA LYS A 54 -15.93 -2.76 21.62
C LYS A 54 -14.94 -1.64 21.94
N ARG A 55 -14.93 -1.13 23.18
CA ARG A 55 -13.97 -0.11 23.64
C ARG A 55 -12.53 -0.59 23.56
N MET A 56 -12.25 -1.83 23.96
CA MET A 56 -10.92 -2.44 23.84
C MET A 56 -10.47 -2.54 22.38
N VAL A 57 -11.36 -2.99 21.48
CA VAL A 57 -11.08 -3.07 20.03
C VAL A 57 -10.79 -1.69 19.46
N ASN A 58 -11.62 -0.69 19.80
CA ASN A 58 -11.42 0.68 19.34
C ASN A 58 -10.10 1.28 19.85
N ALA A 59 -9.76 1.08 21.13
CA ALA A 59 -8.50 1.54 21.69
C ALA A 59 -7.29 0.88 21.03
N ALA A 60 -7.38 -0.40 20.68
CA ALA A 60 -6.33 -1.08 19.93
C ALA A 60 -6.21 -0.56 18.47
N ASP A 61 -7.33 -0.39 17.77
CA ASP A 61 -7.33 0.12 16.38
C ASP A 61 -6.82 1.56 16.30
N ASP A 62 -7.10 2.39 17.32
CA ASP A 62 -6.67 3.78 17.37
C ASP A 62 -5.14 3.91 17.33
N TYR A 63 -4.39 2.90 17.75
CA TYR A 63 -2.92 2.84 17.61
C TYR A 63 -2.44 1.95 16.44
N GLY A 64 -3.35 1.54 15.55
CA GLY A 64 -3.05 0.81 14.32
C GLY A 64 -2.85 -0.69 14.50
N ALA A 65 -3.35 -1.29 15.59
CA ALA A 65 -3.35 -2.75 15.75
C ALA A 65 -4.32 -3.42 14.76
N HIS A 66 -4.10 -4.71 14.49
CA HIS A 66 -5.09 -5.54 13.80
C HIS A 66 -6.21 -5.90 14.78
N ALA A 67 -7.12 -4.95 15.00
CA ALA A 67 -8.19 -5.06 15.98
C ALA A 67 -9.54 -5.39 15.32
N ASP A 68 -10.34 -6.25 15.94
CA ASP A 68 -11.66 -6.63 15.42
C ASP A 68 -12.57 -7.18 16.52
N PHE A 69 -13.86 -6.93 16.38
CA PHE A 69 -14.90 -7.41 17.27
C PHE A 69 -15.74 -8.45 16.53
N CYS A 70 -15.74 -9.69 17.02
CA CYS A 70 -16.47 -10.78 16.42
C CYS A 70 -17.64 -11.18 17.31
N LEU A 71 -18.84 -11.19 16.71
CA LEU A 71 -20.06 -11.74 17.31
C LEU A 71 -20.43 -13.00 16.53
N PRO A 72 -19.79 -14.14 16.80
CA PRO A 72 -20.16 -15.38 16.12
C PRO A 72 -21.61 -15.73 16.46
N SER A 73 -22.38 -16.18 15.47
CA SER A 73 -23.62 -16.90 15.76
C SER A 73 -23.30 -18.07 16.71
N MET A 74 -24.28 -18.56 17.48
CA MET A 74 -24.13 -19.71 18.40
C MET A 74 -23.86 -21.06 17.68
N THR A 75 -23.32 -21.03 16.47
CA THR A 75 -22.93 -22.22 15.69
C THR A 75 -21.43 -22.46 15.78
N SER A 76 -21.03 -23.73 15.81
CA SER A 76 -19.62 -24.14 15.78
C SER A 76 -18.90 -23.67 14.52
N SER A 77 -19.61 -23.58 13.39
CA SER A 77 -19.07 -23.07 12.12
C SER A 77 -18.61 -21.61 12.23
N ALA A 78 -19.46 -20.74 12.78
CA ALA A 78 -19.12 -19.32 12.95
C ALA A 78 -17.93 -19.12 13.89
N LEU A 79 -17.82 -19.93 14.94
CA LEU A 79 -16.66 -19.90 15.83
C LEU A 79 -15.39 -20.38 15.11
N GLY A 80 -15.49 -21.43 14.28
CA GLY A 80 -14.41 -21.91 13.42
C GLY A 80 -13.88 -20.83 12.49
N GLU A 81 -14.76 -20.08 11.82
CA GLU A 81 -14.38 -18.97 10.94
C GLU A 81 -13.59 -17.87 11.67
N VAL A 82 -13.98 -17.55 12.92
CA VAL A 82 -13.27 -16.59 13.75
C VAL A 82 -11.85 -17.08 14.06
N PHE A 83 -11.69 -18.33 14.48
CA PHE A 83 -10.36 -18.91 14.75
C PHE A 83 -9.48 -18.98 13.49
N THR A 84 -10.04 -19.39 12.34
CA THR A 84 -9.33 -19.37 11.06
C THR A 84 -8.88 -17.94 10.71
N SER A 85 -9.72 -16.94 10.97
CA SER A 85 -9.36 -15.53 10.75
C SER A 85 -8.24 -15.04 11.68
N VAL A 86 -8.26 -15.45 12.95
CA VAL A 86 -7.17 -15.18 13.91
C VAL A 86 -5.87 -15.80 13.43
N ALA A 87 -5.88 -17.10 13.10
CA ALA A 87 -4.72 -17.82 12.61
C ALA A 87 -4.13 -17.17 11.35
N THR A 88 -4.99 -16.81 10.39
CA THR A 88 -4.58 -16.10 9.16
C THR A 88 -3.90 -14.77 9.47
N SER A 89 -4.43 -14.00 10.42
CA SER A 89 -3.87 -12.69 10.82
C SER A 89 -2.49 -12.83 11.47
N ILE A 90 -2.30 -13.87 12.30
CA ILE A 90 -1.01 -14.19 12.92
C ILE A 90 0.01 -14.61 11.87
N SER A 91 -0.34 -15.53 10.98
CA SER A 91 0.55 -15.99 9.90
C SER A 91 0.95 -14.84 8.96
N SER A 92 0.01 -13.95 8.63
CA SER A 92 0.32 -12.73 7.85
C SER A 92 1.34 -11.85 8.57
N THR A 93 1.17 -11.62 9.87
CA THR A 93 2.09 -10.82 10.67
C THR A 93 3.50 -11.44 10.69
N GLN A 94 3.60 -12.77 10.80
CA GLN A 94 4.87 -13.48 10.76
C GLN A 94 5.56 -13.39 9.40
N LEU A 95 4.80 -13.55 8.30
CA LEU A 95 5.32 -13.45 6.93
C LEU A 95 5.90 -12.05 6.65
N GLU A 96 5.22 -10.99 7.09
CA GLU A 96 5.71 -9.61 6.92
C GLU A 96 7.01 -9.32 7.67
N LEU A 97 7.21 -9.99 8.81
CA LEU A 97 8.42 -9.89 9.61
C LEU A 97 9.56 -10.76 9.07
N THR A 98 9.31 -11.58 8.05
CA THR A 98 10.33 -12.46 7.46
C THR A 98 10.87 -11.88 6.16
N ASP A 99 12.18 -11.89 5.97
CA ASP A 99 12.79 -11.53 4.69
C ASP A 99 12.59 -12.66 3.66
N ALA A 100 11.90 -12.36 2.55
CA ALA A 100 11.60 -13.36 1.52
C ALA A 100 12.86 -13.93 0.82
N ILE A 101 13.99 -13.24 0.86
CA ILE A 101 15.25 -13.63 0.22
C ILE A 101 16.15 -14.33 1.23
N THR A 102 16.39 -13.71 2.39
CA THR A 102 17.33 -14.23 3.39
C THR A 102 16.69 -15.23 4.34
N LYS A 103 15.35 -15.33 4.33
CA LYS A 103 14.52 -16.11 5.28
C LYS A 103 14.76 -15.74 6.75
N LYS A 104 15.47 -14.66 7.04
CA LYS A 104 15.71 -14.18 8.40
C LYS A 104 14.57 -13.31 8.89
N GLN A 105 14.27 -13.39 10.19
CA GLN A 105 13.35 -12.48 10.83
C GLN A 105 13.98 -11.09 10.91
N ARG A 106 13.23 -10.08 10.46
CA ARG A 106 13.65 -8.69 10.40
C ARG A 106 13.35 -7.99 11.72
N GLN A 107 14.21 -7.07 12.09
CA GLN A 107 13.99 -6.22 13.25
C GLN A 107 13.21 -4.96 12.85
N VAL A 108 12.09 -4.76 13.53
CA VAL A 108 11.26 -3.55 13.43
C VAL A 108 11.70 -2.60 14.53
N ARG A 109 11.84 -1.31 14.21
CA ARG A 109 12.16 -0.29 15.21
C ARG A 109 11.11 -0.27 16.32
N SER A 110 11.57 -0.29 17.57
CA SER A 110 10.70 -0.11 18.73
C SER A 110 10.43 1.39 18.94
N VAL A 111 9.23 1.84 18.57
CA VAL A 111 8.78 3.23 18.72
C VAL A 111 7.41 3.25 19.41
N ASN A 112 7.07 4.33 20.10
CA ASN A 112 5.70 4.53 20.57
C ASN A 112 4.87 5.17 19.46
N ARG A 113 3.62 4.75 19.31
CA ARG A 113 2.69 5.34 18.35
C ARG A 113 1.91 6.49 18.98
N GLU A 114 1.54 7.44 18.15
CA GLU A 114 0.48 8.38 18.44
C GLU A 114 -0.86 7.76 18.01
N SER A 115 -1.91 7.96 18.80
CA SER A 115 -3.27 7.57 18.42
C SER A 115 -3.74 8.29 17.16
N LYS A 116 -4.43 7.60 16.26
CA LYS A 116 -5.09 8.16 15.07
C LYS A 116 -6.03 9.31 15.45
N SER A 117 -6.76 9.17 16.56
CA SER A 117 -7.67 10.19 17.09
C SER A 117 -6.94 11.49 17.42
N LYS A 118 -5.84 11.43 18.18
CA LYS A 118 -4.98 12.61 18.45
C LYS A 118 -4.39 13.19 17.17
N ALA A 119 -3.92 12.34 16.25
CA ALA A 119 -3.34 12.81 14.98
C ALA A 119 -4.37 13.41 14.01
N GLY A 120 -5.65 13.07 14.19
CA GLY A 120 -6.79 13.64 13.47
C GLY A 120 -7.19 15.03 13.94
N GLN A 121 -6.76 15.45 15.14
CA GLN A 121 -7.06 16.78 15.67
C GLN A 121 -6.29 17.87 14.91
N GLU A 122 -7.00 18.94 14.59
CA GLU A 122 -6.37 20.14 14.05
C GLU A 122 -5.60 20.87 15.15
N ILE A 123 -4.37 21.25 14.85
CA ILE A 123 -3.52 22.02 15.75
C ILE A 123 -2.97 23.23 15.02
N LEU A 124 -2.90 24.36 15.72
CA LEU A 124 -2.36 25.61 15.19
C LEU A 124 -0.93 25.88 15.68
N ARG A 125 -0.51 25.18 16.74
CA ARG A 125 0.79 25.31 17.37
C ARG A 125 1.36 23.96 17.74
N VAL A 126 2.69 23.85 17.67
CA VAL A 126 3.45 22.68 18.10
C VAL A 126 4.22 22.97 19.39
N SER A 127 4.66 21.90 20.06
CA SER A 127 5.56 21.98 21.22
C SER A 127 6.76 21.03 21.04
N GLY A 128 7.90 21.39 21.62
CA GLY A 128 9.10 20.53 21.63
C GLY A 128 8.93 19.24 22.44
N HIS A 129 7.84 19.09 23.19
CA HIS A 129 7.51 17.83 23.88
C HIS A 129 7.09 16.76 22.85
N ASP A 130 6.21 17.12 21.92
CA ASP A 130 5.62 16.19 20.94
C ASP A 130 6.38 16.14 19.61
N PHE A 131 7.18 17.17 19.31
CA PHE A 131 7.85 17.35 18.02
C PHE A 131 9.35 17.59 18.19
N TRP A 132 10.14 17.07 17.25
CA TRP A 132 11.47 17.59 16.97
C TRP A 132 11.32 18.81 16.05
N ILE A 133 12.02 19.90 16.40
CA ILE A 133 11.93 21.17 15.67
C ILE A 133 13.31 21.45 15.08
N TYR A 134 13.36 21.60 13.76
CA TYR A 134 14.59 21.88 13.03
C TYR A 134 14.50 23.26 12.39
N SER A 135 15.55 24.06 12.55
CA SER A 135 15.66 25.37 11.89
C SER A 135 15.92 25.23 10.39
N GLN A 136 15.64 26.28 9.63
CA GLN A 136 15.81 26.29 8.18
C GLN A 136 17.23 25.91 7.73
N ASP A 137 18.28 26.25 8.49
CA ASP A 137 19.67 25.86 8.21
C ASP A 137 19.96 24.37 8.44
N GLN A 138 19.14 23.69 9.26
CA GLN A 138 19.23 22.26 9.52
C GLN A 138 18.39 21.42 8.55
N VAL A 139 17.70 22.06 7.60
CA VAL A 139 16.73 21.38 6.72
C VAL A 139 17.11 21.61 5.26
N THR A 140 17.28 20.52 4.52
CA THR A 140 17.35 20.57 3.05
C THR A 140 16.13 19.89 2.45
N ARG A 141 15.28 20.66 1.77
CA ARG A 141 14.20 20.11 0.95
C ARG A 141 14.68 19.87 -0.47
N LYS A 142 14.36 18.71 -1.04
CA LYS A 142 14.65 18.33 -2.41
C LYS A 142 13.38 17.92 -3.13
N ILE A 143 13.22 18.40 -4.36
CA ILE A 143 12.14 18.01 -5.27
C ILE A 143 12.70 17.17 -6.42
N TYR A 144 11.93 16.20 -6.87
CA TYR A 144 12.30 15.39 -8.02
C TYR A 144 11.99 16.16 -9.31
N LYS A 145 13.00 16.35 -10.15
CA LYS A 145 12.84 16.88 -11.51
C LYS A 145 13.22 15.82 -12.52
N GLU A 146 12.45 15.71 -13.58
CA GLU A 146 12.68 14.79 -14.67
C GLU A 146 12.53 15.51 -16.01
N TRP A 147 13.39 15.17 -16.96
CA TRP A 147 13.36 15.69 -18.32
C TRP A 147 13.77 14.59 -19.29
N VAL A 148 13.47 14.82 -20.57
CA VAL A 148 13.81 13.91 -21.66
C VAL A 148 14.92 14.53 -22.49
N GLU A 149 15.99 13.79 -22.70
CA GLU A 149 17.09 14.13 -23.60
C GLU A 149 17.10 13.16 -24.78
N MET A 150 17.63 13.61 -25.92
CA MET A 150 17.94 12.72 -27.04
C MET A 150 19.33 12.13 -26.81
N GLY A 151 19.41 10.80 -26.67
CA GLY A 151 20.68 10.09 -26.56
C GLY A 151 21.44 10.05 -27.88
N SER A 152 22.70 9.58 -27.83
CA SER A 152 23.58 9.38 -29.00
C SER A 152 22.92 8.57 -30.12
N ASP A 153 22.03 7.64 -29.76
CA ASP A 153 21.37 6.72 -30.69
C ASP A 153 20.00 7.24 -31.17
N ASN A 154 19.73 8.55 -31.03
CA ASN A 154 18.45 9.19 -31.30
C ASN A 154 17.26 8.61 -30.49
N LYS A 155 17.56 7.91 -29.38
CA LYS A 155 16.58 7.37 -28.44
C LYS A 155 16.30 8.37 -27.33
N ARG A 156 15.03 8.50 -26.94
CA ARG A 156 14.64 9.29 -25.78
C ARG A 156 15.22 8.68 -24.51
N VAL A 157 16.03 9.44 -23.78
CA VAL A 157 16.60 9.08 -22.49
C VAL A 157 15.94 9.93 -21.41
N TYR A 158 15.33 9.27 -20.43
CA TYR A 158 14.77 9.95 -19.26
C TYR A 158 15.91 10.21 -18.26
N ARG A 159 16.09 11.48 -17.90
CA ARG A 159 17.03 11.93 -16.88
C ARG A 159 16.26 12.49 -15.70
N HIS A 160 16.82 12.33 -14.52
CA HIS A 160 16.25 12.92 -13.32
C HIS A 160 17.33 13.42 -12.39
N GLU A 161 16.96 14.41 -11.58
CA GLU A 161 17.77 14.90 -10.48
C GLU A 161 16.90 15.33 -9.30
N TYR A 162 17.55 15.52 -8.16
CA TYR A 162 16.93 16.06 -6.96
C TYR A 162 17.40 17.49 -6.78
N GLU A 163 16.55 18.45 -7.10
CA GLU A 163 16.85 19.87 -6.96
C GLU A 163 16.57 20.34 -5.54
N LYS A 164 17.56 21.01 -4.93
CA LYS A 164 17.36 21.67 -3.64
C LYS A 164 16.45 22.88 -3.81
N THR A 165 15.47 23.02 -2.92
CA THR A 165 14.50 24.11 -2.97
C THR A 165 14.16 24.61 -1.57
N VAL A 166 13.47 25.75 -1.50
CA VAL A 166 12.99 26.32 -0.25
C VAL A 166 11.85 25.51 0.35
N LEU A 167 11.57 25.74 1.64
CA LEU A 167 10.38 25.24 2.32
C LEU A 167 9.10 25.62 1.54
N GLN A 168 8.03 24.84 1.68
CA GLN A 168 6.83 24.98 0.85
C GLN A 168 6.11 26.31 1.10
N HIS A 169 6.05 26.77 2.35
CA HIS A 169 5.42 28.01 2.73
C HIS A 169 6.45 29.15 2.79
N PRO A 170 6.20 30.31 2.15
CA PRO A 170 7.17 31.41 2.07
C PRO A 170 7.62 31.99 3.43
N GLN A 171 6.76 31.88 4.45
CA GLN A 171 7.04 32.38 5.81
C GLN A 171 7.65 31.31 6.73
N ALA A 172 7.84 30.08 6.25
CA ALA A 172 8.40 29.01 7.05
C ALA A 172 9.87 29.26 7.37
N ARG A 173 10.23 29.11 8.65
CA ARG A 173 11.61 29.23 9.17
C ARG A 173 12.08 28.00 9.92
N TYR A 174 11.15 27.10 10.25
CA TYR A 174 11.43 25.84 10.92
C TYR A 174 10.51 24.76 10.34
N VAL A 175 10.85 23.50 10.61
CA VAL A 175 9.94 22.37 10.42
C VAL A 175 9.76 21.63 11.74
N ALA A 176 8.55 21.13 11.99
CA ALA A 176 8.23 20.24 13.07
C ALA A 176 7.98 18.83 12.54
N PHE A 177 8.69 17.86 13.11
CA PHE A 177 8.56 16.45 12.80
C PHE A 177 8.14 15.70 14.06
N ALA A 178 6.98 15.05 14.03
CA ALA A 178 6.41 14.39 15.20
C ALA A 178 7.30 13.25 15.69
N LYS A 179 7.54 13.17 17.00
CA LYS A 179 8.39 12.13 17.60
C LYS A 179 7.80 10.73 17.48
N ASN A 180 6.47 10.63 17.52
CA ASN A 180 5.74 9.38 17.46
C ASN A 180 4.97 9.29 16.13
N PRO A 181 5.05 8.18 15.39
CA PRO A 181 4.23 7.98 14.21
C PRO A 181 2.77 7.77 14.56
N PHE A 182 1.87 8.28 13.72
CA PHE A 182 0.42 8.06 13.84
C PHE A 182 -0.09 7.00 12.85
N GLY A 183 0.70 6.67 11.84
CA GLY A 183 0.37 5.66 10.84
C GLY A 183 1.52 4.70 10.60
N GLU A 184 1.19 3.48 10.21
CA GLU A 184 2.16 2.42 9.98
C GLU A 184 1.74 1.56 8.78
N GLY A 185 2.59 1.52 7.75
CA GLY A 185 2.47 0.59 6.63
C GLY A 185 3.41 -0.61 6.77
N ALA A 186 3.48 -1.44 5.74
CA ALA A 186 4.37 -2.61 5.73
C ALA A 186 5.87 -2.22 5.78
N GLU A 187 6.25 -1.13 5.12
CA GLU A 187 7.65 -0.71 4.99
C GLU A 187 7.98 0.58 5.77
N ARG A 188 6.98 1.41 6.09
CA ARG A 188 7.20 2.80 6.54
C ARG A 188 6.30 3.21 7.70
N PHE A 189 6.82 4.07 8.56
CA PHE A 189 6.05 4.87 9.49
C PHE A 189 5.58 6.17 8.84
N ALA A 190 4.47 6.72 9.33
CA ALA A 190 3.93 8.01 8.95
C ALA A 190 3.80 8.92 10.18
N HIS A 191 4.40 10.10 10.09
CA HIS A 191 4.50 11.08 11.16
C HIS A 191 3.83 12.38 10.72
N ARG A 192 3.26 13.12 11.68
CA ARG A 192 2.81 14.48 11.40
C ARG A 192 4.02 15.36 11.10
N PHE A 193 3.89 16.21 10.08
CA PHE A 193 4.93 17.10 9.63
C PHE A 193 4.35 18.48 9.33
N PHE A 194 5.00 19.53 9.83
CA PHE A 194 4.55 20.91 9.68
C PHE A 194 5.71 21.84 9.37
N GLU A 195 5.41 22.92 8.67
CA GLU A 195 6.29 24.08 8.59
C GLU A 195 5.84 25.12 9.62
N LEU A 196 6.80 25.81 10.25
CA LEU A 196 6.52 26.76 11.33
C LEU A 196 7.03 28.17 11.00
N ALA A 197 6.35 29.16 11.55
CA ALA A 197 6.75 30.56 11.53
C ALA A 197 8.05 30.80 12.33
N ALA A 198 8.53 32.05 12.31
CA ALA A 198 9.73 32.48 13.01
C ALA A 198 9.67 32.32 14.55
N ASP A 199 8.48 32.16 15.13
CA ASP A 199 8.28 31.95 16.58
C ASP A 199 8.51 30.49 17.03
N CYS A 200 8.96 29.62 16.11
CA CYS A 200 9.22 28.19 16.28
C CYS A 200 8.05 27.36 16.85
N ARG A 201 6.82 27.89 16.80
CA ARG A 201 5.64 27.24 17.41
C ARG A 201 4.43 27.28 16.51
N THR A 202 4.16 28.41 15.86
CA THR A 202 2.97 28.61 15.04
C THR A 202 3.12 27.89 13.71
N ILE A 203 2.18 27.01 13.41
CA ILE A 203 2.15 26.27 12.14
C ILE A 203 1.79 27.24 11.01
N VAL A 204 2.53 27.14 9.91
CA VAL A 204 2.27 27.85 8.66
C VAL A 204 2.20 26.87 7.50
N GLY A 205 1.37 27.18 6.51
CA GLY A 205 1.11 26.28 5.40
C GLY A 205 0.22 25.10 5.76
N LYS A 206 0.22 24.09 4.89
CA LYS A 206 -0.63 22.90 5.00
C LYS A 206 -0.03 21.84 5.91
N ALA A 207 -0.89 21.03 6.52
CA ALA A 207 -0.47 19.83 7.23
C ALA A 207 0.13 18.81 6.25
N MET A 208 1.25 18.20 6.62
CA MET A 208 1.96 17.22 5.81
C MET A 208 2.19 15.92 6.59
N VAL A 209 2.59 14.89 5.87
CA VAL A 209 2.98 13.58 6.42
C VAL A 209 4.42 13.30 6.01
N ALA A 210 5.27 13.07 7.00
CA ALA A 210 6.63 12.59 6.79
C ALA A 210 6.68 11.07 6.95
N LYS A 211 7.32 10.38 6.00
CA LYS A 211 7.42 8.93 5.98
C LYS A 211 8.87 8.48 6.02
N GLU A 212 9.14 7.54 6.92
CA GLU A 212 10.47 6.96 7.12
C GLU A 212 10.41 5.43 7.23
N SER A 213 11.54 4.75 7.06
CA SER A 213 11.61 3.29 7.19
C SER A 213 11.17 2.84 8.58
N ARG A 214 10.28 1.84 8.63
CA ARG A 214 9.90 1.15 9.87
C ARG A 214 10.99 0.19 10.37
N LEU A 215 11.83 -0.27 9.46
CA LEU A 215 12.80 -1.33 9.71
C LEU A 215 14.10 -0.72 10.21
N ILE A 216 14.78 -1.47 11.07
CA ILE A 216 16.17 -1.20 11.37
C ILE A 216 16.94 -1.50 10.08
N LEU A 217 17.34 -0.43 9.40
CA LEU A 217 18.33 -0.51 8.33
C LEU A 217 19.69 -0.55 9.04
N ASP A 218 20.68 -1.27 8.50
CA ASP A 218 22.00 -1.35 9.13
C ASP A 218 22.47 0.06 9.54
N ASP A 219 22.56 0.29 10.86
CA ASP A 219 22.39 1.61 11.52
C ASP A 219 23.45 2.66 11.15
N SER A 220 24.47 2.30 10.37
CA SER A 220 25.62 3.14 10.05
C SER A 220 25.58 3.81 8.67
N ASP A 221 24.66 3.45 7.76
CA ASP A 221 24.70 3.98 6.39
C ASP A 221 23.59 5.00 6.09
N GLU A 222 23.90 6.28 6.31
CA GLU A 222 23.11 7.42 5.83
C GLU A 222 22.73 7.27 4.34
N LYS A 223 23.61 6.67 3.53
CA LYS A 223 23.38 6.39 2.11
C LYS A 223 22.24 5.41 1.91
N ALA A 224 22.13 4.37 2.73
CA ALA A 224 21.04 3.40 2.67
C ALA A 224 19.69 4.06 2.97
N ARG A 225 19.62 4.94 3.99
CA ARG A 225 18.40 5.71 4.32
C ARG A 225 18.00 6.66 3.18
N LYS A 226 18.98 7.35 2.60
CA LYS A 226 18.76 8.21 1.43
C LYS A 226 18.29 7.42 0.22
N GLN A 227 18.90 6.28 -0.07
CA GLN A 227 18.53 5.41 -1.19
C GLN A 227 17.13 4.81 -1.01
N PHE A 228 16.77 4.40 0.21
CA PHE A 228 15.42 3.94 0.54
C PHE A 228 14.40 5.04 0.21
N THR A 229 14.58 6.24 0.76
CA THR A 229 13.67 7.38 0.52
C THR A 229 13.58 7.75 -0.96
N ALA A 230 14.72 7.79 -1.66
CA ALA A 230 14.79 8.10 -3.07
C ALA A 230 14.09 7.05 -3.95
N THR A 231 14.00 5.79 -3.51
CA THR A 231 13.29 4.73 -4.23
C THR A 231 11.79 4.98 -4.22
N PHE A 232 11.20 5.28 -3.05
CA PHE A 232 9.78 5.62 -2.94
C PHE A 232 9.43 6.90 -3.69
N CYS A 233 10.29 7.93 -3.62
CA CYS A 233 10.09 9.15 -4.40
C CYS A 233 10.03 8.83 -5.90
N LYS A 234 10.99 8.09 -6.45
CA LYS A 234 10.99 7.67 -7.86
C LYS A 234 9.76 6.83 -8.24
N THR A 235 9.35 5.90 -7.38
CA THR A 235 8.16 5.06 -7.60
C THR A 235 6.90 5.93 -7.71
N GLN A 236 6.72 6.90 -6.82
CA GLN A 236 5.59 7.83 -6.86
C GLN A 236 5.62 8.74 -8.09
N GLN A 237 6.79 9.22 -8.50
CA GLN A 237 6.93 10.06 -9.69
C GLN A 237 6.66 9.30 -11.00
N LEU A 238 7.04 8.02 -11.04
CA LEU A 238 6.67 7.15 -12.17
C LEU A 238 5.16 6.93 -12.24
N ALA A 239 4.52 6.67 -11.11
CA ALA A 239 3.06 6.53 -11.05
C ALA A 239 2.34 7.83 -11.48
N ARG A 240 2.86 9.00 -11.09
CA ARG A 240 2.37 10.32 -11.53
C ARG A 240 2.41 10.48 -13.06
N ARG A 241 3.51 10.07 -13.70
CA ARG A 241 3.65 10.14 -15.15
C ARG A 241 2.61 9.28 -15.85
N LEU A 242 2.46 8.04 -15.40
CA LEU A 242 1.46 7.11 -15.94
C LEU A 242 0.03 7.62 -15.71
N ALA A 243 -0.24 8.25 -14.55
CA ALA A 243 -1.52 8.90 -14.27
C ALA A 243 -1.81 10.06 -15.25
N LYS A 244 -0.80 10.86 -15.58
CA LYS A 244 -0.94 11.91 -16.59
C LYS A 244 -1.29 11.32 -17.97
N GLU A 245 -0.54 10.32 -18.42
CA GLU A 245 -0.80 9.63 -19.70
C GLU A 245 -2.20 8.98 -19.74
N PHE A 246 -2.63 8.39 -18.63
CA PHE A 246 -3.98 7.83 -18.50
C PHE A 246 -5.06 8.92 -18.61
N ASN A 247 -4.87 10.05 -17.93
CA ASN A 247 -5.82 11.17 -18.01
C ASN A 247 -5.83 11.84 -19.39
N ASP A 248 -4.69 11.89 -20.09
CA ASP A 248 -4.62 12.33 -21.48
C ASP A 248 -5.50 11.41 -22.35
N LYS A 249 -5.35 10.09 -22.21
CA LYS A 249 -6.22 9.12 -22.90
C LYS A 249 -7.71 9.23 -22.54
N LEU A 250 -8.03 9.48 -21.28
CA LEU A 250 -9.43 9.71 -20.86
C LEU A 250 -10.04 10.90 -21.60
N ARG A 251 -9.30 12.01 -21.70
CA ARG A 251 -9.75 13.22 -22.41
C ARG A 251 -9.89 13.04 -23.92
N GLU A 252 -9.05 12.21 -24.52
CA GLU A 252 -9.09 11.89 -25.95
C GLU A 252 -10.23 10.90 -26.30
N SER A 253 -10.79 10.22 -25.29
CA SER A 253 -11.86 9.24 -25.47
C SER A 253 -13.25 9.87 -25.38
N ASN A 254 -14.26 9.22 -25.96
CA ASN A 254 -15.66 9.64 -25.85
C ASN A 254 -16.28 9.30 -24.47
N ILE A 255 -15.64 9.80 -23.42
CA ILE A 255 -16.00 9.57 -22.01
C ILE A 255 -16.46 10.90 -21.43
N ASP A 256 -17.54 10.86 -20.66
CA ASP A 256 -18.13 12.04 -20.02
C ASP A 256 -17.20 12.60 -18.93
N SER A 257 -17.13 13.93 -18.80
CA SER A 257 -16.34 14.63 -17.79
C SER A 257 -16.75 14.33 -16.34
N ARG A 258 -17.93 13.72 -16.12
CA ARG A 258 -18.34 13.17 -14.82
C ARG A 258 -17.53 11.94 -14.41
N THR A 259 -16.80 11.30 -15.33
CA THR A 259 -15.83 10.25 -14.97
C THR A 259 -14.64 10.87 -14.26
N PRO A 260 -14.27 10.40 -13.05
CA PRO A 260 -13.16 11.00 -12.32
C PRO A 260 -11.82 10.77 -13.03
N THR A 261 -10.90 11.71 -12.85
CA THR A 261 -9.50 11.55 -13.26
C THR A 261 -8.67 11.00 -12.10
N VAL A 262 -7.42 10.62 -12.36
CA VAL A 262 -6.49 10.13 -11.32
C VAL A 262 -5.31 11.06 -11.13
N SER A 263 -4.83 11.17 -9.91
CA SER A 263 -3.61 11.91 -9.59
C SER A 263 -2.88 11.24 -8.45
N PHE A 264 -1.58 11.46 -8.35
CA PHE A 264 -0.77 11.02 -7.22
C PHE A 264 -0.20 12.25 -6.53
N LEU A 265 -0.17 12.24 -5.20
CA LEU A 265 0.39 13.34 -4.42
C LEU A 265 1.80 13.72 -4.87
N ASP A 266 2.09 15.01 -4.76
CA ASP A 266 3.47 15.50 -4.82
C ASP A 266 4.22 15.04 -3.59
N CYS A 267 5.47 14.62 -3.80
CA CYS A 267 6.36 14.27 -2.71
C CYS A 267 7.71 14.97 -2.84
N SER A 268 8.28 15.34 -1.69
CA SER A 268 9.59 15.95 -1.55
C SER A 268 10.43 15.13 -0.58
N ILE A 269 11.74 15.15 -0.73
CA ILE A 269 12.65 14.58 0.28
C ILE A 269 13.08 15.70 1.20
N TYR A 270 12.89 15.53 2.51
CA TYR A 270 13.45 16.42 3.53
C TYR A 270 14.62 15.69 4.20
N GLU A 271 15.79 16.31 4.15
CA GLU A 271 16.96 15.92 4.92
C GLU A 271 17.03 16.81 6.16
N LEU A 272 16.81 16.22 7.33
CA LEU A 272 16.81 16.87 8.64
C LEU A 272 18.14 16.55 9.31
N TYR A 273 18.93 17.58 9.61
CA TYR A 273 20.21 17.44 10.29
C TYR A 273 20.01 17.47 11.80
N ASP A 274 20.28 16.34 12.45
CA ASP A 274 20.29 16.20 13.90
C ASP A 274 21.74 16.07 14.38
N TYR A 275 22.13 16.86 15.39
CA TYR A 275 23.50 16.85 15.91
C TYR A 275 23.92 15.48 16.49
N ASN A 276 22.96 14.69 16.98
CA ASN A 276 23.23 13.40 17.62
C ASN A 276 23.04 12.23 16.65
N LEU A 277 22.07 12.33 15.72
CA LEU A 277 21.64 11.23 14.85
C LEU A 277 22.14 11.35 13.40
N GLY A 278 22.78 12.47 13.06
CA GLY A 278 23.20 12.81 11.70
C GLY A 278 22.02 13.20 10.82
N VAL A 279 22.12 12.90 9.52
CA VAL A 279 21.05 13.25 8.57
C VAL A 279 19.95 12.18 8.57
N LEU A 280 18.75 12.60 8.92
CA LEU A 280 17.52 11.84 8.71
C LEU A 280 16.87 12.26 7.39
N SER A 281 16.68 11.31 6.47
CA SER A 281 16.00 11.54 5.20
C SER A 281 14.58 10.99 5.28
N VAL A 282 13.57 11.84 5.06
CA VAL A 282 12.15 11.47 5.06
C VAL A 282 11.46 11.89 3.77
N LEU A 283 10.48 11.11 3.33
CA LEU A 283 9.60 11.47 2.22
C LEU A 283 8.41 12.25 2.77
N VAL A 284 8.20 13.47 2.31
CA VAL A 284 7.12 14.35 2.76
C VAL A 284 6.12 14.58 1.65
N GLU A 285 4.84 14.45 1.98
CA GLU A 285 3.70 14.72 1.09
C GLU A 285 2.56 15.36 1.88
N ASP A 286 1.52 15.82 1.17
CA ASP A 286 0.36 16.45 1.79
C ASP A 286 -0.45 15.46 2.62
N LYS A 287 -0.95 15.92 3.77
CA LYS A 287 -1.86 15.12 4.59
C LYS A 287 -3.23 15.05 3.92
N LEU A 288 -3.61 13.86 3.47
CA LEU A 288 -4.98 13.58 3.03
C LEU A 288 -5.91 13.39 4.23
N ASP A 289 -7.19 13.68 4.01
CA ASP A 289 -8.24 13.42 4.99
C ASP A 289 -8.40 11.92 5.23
N GLN A 290 -8.04 11.48 6.43
CA GLN A 290 -8.08 10.07 6.82
C GLN A 290 -9.51 9.54 6.91
N LYS A 291 -10.51 10.39 7.12
CA LYS A 291 -11.93 9.95 7.20
C LYS A 291 -12.44 9.44 5.86
N ASN A 292 -11.92 9.99 4.77
CA ASN A 292 -12.29 9.64 3.40
C ASN A 292 -11.26 8.72 2.73
N TRP A 293 -10.32 8.18 3.52
CA TRP A 293 -9.27 7.30 3.01
C TRP A 293 -9.86 5.97 2.55
N LYS A 294 -9.51 5.58 1.33
CA LYS A 294 -10.02 4.38 0.68
C LYS A 294 -8.90 3.65 -0.04
N LYS A 295 -9.02 2.32 -0.12
CA LYS A 295 -8.11 1.44 -0.84
C LYS A 295 -8.89 0.67 -1.90
N TRP A 296 -8.60 0.92 -3.17
CA TRP A 296 -9.33 0.37 -4.31
C TRP A 296 -8.79 -0.98 -4.78
N ASN A 297 -7.48 -1.20 -4.64
CA ASN A 297 -6.85 -2.51 -4.84
C ASN A 297 -5.58 -2.64 -3.98
N SER A 298 -5.03 -3.86 -3.89
CA SER A 298 -3.76 -4.11 -3.19
C SER A 298 -2.68 -4.64 -4.13
N ASN A 299 -1.46 -4.72 -3.60
CA ASN A 299 -0.32 -5.34 -4.28
C ASN A 299 -0.38 -6.88 -4.36
N ASN A 300 -1.43 -7.53 -3.84
CA ASN A 300 -1.57 -8.98 -3.78
C ASN A 300 -2.89 -9.49 -4.41
N GLY A 301 -3.49 -8.71 -5.31
CA GLY A 301 -4.71 -9.09 -6.04
C GLY A 301 -6.03 -8.83 -5.31
N PHE A 302 -6.01 -8.20 -4.13
CA PHE A 302 -7.24 -7.73 -3.51
C PHE A 302 -7.85 -6.58 -4.33
N VAL A 303 -9.16 -6.60 -4.48
CA VAL A 303 -9.96 -5.56 -5.10
C VAL A 303 -11.05 -5.14 -4.11
N GLU A 304 -11.38 -3.84 -4.09
CA GLU A 304 -12.45 -3.32 -3.24
C GLU A 304 -13.77 -4.10 -3.44
N GLY A 305 -14.44 -4.46 -2.35
CA GLY A 305 -15.64 -5.31 -2.36
C GLY A 305 -15.38 -6.78 -2.04
N MET A 306 -14.12 -7.24 -2.10
CA MET A 306 -13.76 -8.58 -1.63
C MET A 306 -13.75 -8.64 -0.10
N LYS A 307 -14.27 -9.73 0.50
CA LYS A 307 -14.21 -9.95 1.96
C LYS A 307 -12.78 -10.19 2.45
N LYS A 308 -11.93 -10.81 1.63
CA LYS A 308 -10.50 -11.08 1.87
C LYS A 308 -9.75 -11.07 0.54
N ALA A 309 -8.45 -10.75 0.57
CA ALA A 309 -7.58 -10.98 -0.59
C ALA A 309 -7.56 -12.48 -0.94
N PRO A 310 -7.27 -12.87 -2.20
CA PRO A 310 -7.03 -14.27 -2.54
C PRO A 310 -5.96 -14.83 -1.60
N VAL A 311 -6.38 -15.71 -0.69
CA VAL A 311 -5.46 -16.39 0.22
C VAL A 311 -4.67 -17.38 -0.62
N PHE A 312 -3.41 -17.58 -0.24
CA PHE A 312 -2.59 -18.70 -0.72
C PHE A 312 -3.43 -19.99 -0.76
N SER A 313 -3.31 -20.78 -1.84
CA SER A 313 -4.06 -22.04 -1.97
C SER A 313 -3.87 -22.93 -0.73
N GLU A 314 -4.83 -23.82 -0.44
CA GLU A 314 -4.70 -24.77 0.68
C GLU A 314 -3.39 -25.57 0.60
N ALA A 315 -2.95 -25.89 -0.62
CA ALA A 315 -1.63 -26.47 -0.90
C ALA A 315 -0.46 -25.58 -0.45
N SER A 316 -0.55 -24.26 -0.66
CA SER A 316 0.47 -23.30 -0.24
C SER A 316 0.51 -23.09 1.29
N LEU A 317 -0.63 -23.18 1.96
CA LEU A 317 -0.72 -23.15 3.43
C LEU A 317 -0.15 -24.44 4.03
N ARG A 318 -0.49 -25.61 3.48
CA ARG A 318 0.13 -26.89 3.83
C ARG A 318 1.63 -26.88 3.58
N GLN A 319 2.10 -26.25 2.51
CA GLN A 319 3.53 -26.13 2.25
C GLN A 319 4.24 -25.18 3.22
N ALA A 320 3.58 -24.10 3.65
CA ALA A 320 4.10 -23.24 4.72
C ALA A 320 4.16 -23.97 6.07
N GLU A 321 3.16 -24.81 6.36
CA GLU A 321 3.11 -25.68 7.54
C GLU A 321 4.19 -26.77 7.49
N MET A 322 4.37 -27.46 6.35
CA MET A 322 5.45 -28.43 6.12
C MET A 322 6.84 -27.79 6.20
N ASN A 323 6.98 -26.54 5.74
CA ASN A 323 8.22 -25.78 5.86
C ASN A 323 8.51 -25.34 7.31
N MET A 324 7.48 -25.14 8.13
CA MET A 324 7.62 -24.83 9.56
C MET A 324 8.03 -26.07 10.37
N THR A 325 7.47 -27.24 10.07
CA THR A 325 7.84 -28.50 10.76
C THR A 325 9.25 -28.99 10.40
N ARG A 326 9.76 -28.62 9.21
CA ARG A 326 11.13 -28.92 8.76
C ARG A 326 12.23 -28.06 9.42
N ILE A 327 11.90 -26.98 10.12
CA ILE A 327 12.90 -26.13 10.79
C ILE A 327 13.47 -26.78 12.07
N ALA A 328 12.87 -27.88 12.55
CA ALA A 328 13.38 -28.64 13.71
C ALA A 328 14.40 -29.75 13.34
N HIS A 329 14.58 -30.10 12.07
CA HIS A 329 15.56 -31.12 11.65
C HIS A 329 16.24 -30.76 10.32
N PHE A 330 17.55 -30.62 10.39
CA PHE A 330 18.46 -30.36 9.29
C PHE A 330 18.54 -31.57 8.34
N GLU A 331 18.45 -31.36 7.03
CA GLU A 331 19.41 -31.75 5.98
C GLU A 331 18.77 -31.52 4.60
N GLY A 332 19.60 -31.16 3.62
CA GLY A 332 19.16 -30.71 2.31
C GLY A 332 18.51 -31.81 1.48
N ASP A 333 17.60 -31.41 0.60
CA ASP A 333 17.50 -32.02 -0.72
C ASP A 333 16.73 -31.12 -1.71
N VAL A 334 17.23 -31.21 -2.94
CA VAL A 334 16.76 -30.60 -4.19
C VAL A 334 15.65 -31.49 -4.76
N ILE A 335 14.44 -30.96 -5.01
CA ILE A 335 13.40 -31.56 -5.89
C ILE A 335 12.54 -30.38 -6.42
N GLU A 336 12.72 -29.99 -7.68
CA GLU A 336 12.03 -30.46 -8.91
C GLU A 336 10.65 -29.82 -9.10
N GLU A 337 10.53 -29.04 -10.17
CA GLU A 337 9.35 -28.30 -10.58
C GLU A 337 8.32 -29.28 -11.18
N GLY A 338 7.18 -29.44 -10.51
CA GLY A 338 6.00 -30.08 -11.08
C GLY A 338 5.15 -29.04 -11.80
N SER A 339 5.09 -29.16 -13.13
CA SER A 339 4.13 -28.51 -14.00
C SER A 339 2.73 -29.06 -13.75
N GLU A 340 1.73 -28.18 -13.65
CA GLU A 340 0.35 -28.57 -13.95
C GLU A 340 -0.28 -27.49 -14.82
N GLU A 341 -0.99 -28.00 -15.82
CA GLU A 341 -1.41 -27.40 -17.07
C GLU A 341 -2.64 -26.50 -16.89
N GLU A 342 -2.78 -25.54 -17.80
CA GLU A 342 -3.91 -24.62 -17.89
C GLU A 342 -5.09 -25.31 -18.59
N GLU A 343 -6.29 -25.27 -18.02
CA GLU A 343 -7.54 -25.54 -18.74
C GLU A 343 -8.05 -24.22 -19.34
N GLU A 344 -8.19 -24.21 -20.67
CA GLU A 344 -8.84 -23.16 -21.45
C GLU A 344 -10.36 -23.27 -21.28
N GLU A 345 -11.03 -22.16 -20.96
CA GLU A 345 -12.48 -22.04 -21.13
C GLU A 345 -12.81 -20.87 -22.08
N ASP A 346 -13.68 -21.22 -23.04
CA ASP A 346 -14.04 -20.50 -24.26
C ASP A 346 -14.56 -19.07 -24.06
N GLU A 347 -14.14 -18.21 -24.99
CA GLU A 347 -14.70 -16.88 -25.21
C GLU A 347 -16.16 -16.99 -25.71
N SER A 348 -17.11 -16.44 -24.94
CA SER A 348 -18.43 -16.12 -25.48
C SER A 348 -18.44 -14.68 -26.01
N GLU A 349 -18.58 -14.55 -27.33
CA GLU A 349 -18.94 -13.30 -28.00
C GLU A 349 -20.31 -12.84 -27.51
N VAL A 350 -20.35 -11.67 -26.85
CA VAL A 350 -21.57 -10.88 -26.72
C VAL A 350 -21.37 -9.58 -27.47
N GLY A 351 -21.70 -9.64 -28.76
CA GLY A 351 -22.01 -8.48 -29.57
C GLY A 351 -23.35 -7.86 -29.16
N GLU A 352 -23.46 -6.57 -29.40
CA GLU A 352 -24.68 -5.75 -29.40
C GLU A 352 -25.32 -5.40 -28.04
N LEU A 353 -24.98 -4.21 -27.52
CA LEU A 353 -25.97 -3.16 -27.25
C LEU A 353 -25.24 -1.88 -26.84
N PHE A 354 -25.16 -0.85 -27.69
CA PHE A 354 -25.08 0.57 -27.25
C PHE A 354 -25.39 1.51 -28.43
N GLN A 355 -26.64 1.48 -28.90
CA GLN A 355 -27.21 2.60 -29.65
C GLN A 355 -27.92 3.53 -28.65
N GLY A 356 -27.16 4.45 -28.10
CA GLY A 356 -27.65 5.57 -27.29
C GLY A 356 -26.55 6.61 -27.17
N LYS A 357 -26.72 7.77 -27.79
CA LYS A 357 -25.75 8.90 -27.81
C LYS A 357 -25.66 9.61 -26.44
N GLY A 358 -25.40 8.87 -25.37
CA GLY A 358 -25.00 9.42 -24.07
C GLY A 358 -23.50 9.19 -23.87
N ALA A 359 -22.76 10.22 -23.44
CA ALA A 359 -21.37 10.04 -23.07
C ALA A 359 -21.26 9.08 -21.88
N LEU A 360 -20.34 8.10 -21.96
CA LEU A 360 -20.18 7.06 -20.93
C LEU A 360 -19.59 7.67 -19.66
N VAL A 361 -20.20 7.37 -18.50
CA VAL A 361 -19.70 7.77 -17.17
C VAL A 361 -19.24 6.52 -16.44
N PHE A 362 -18.07 6.58 -15.81
CA PHE A 362 -17.53 5.48 -15.01
C PHE A 362 -17.33 5.87 -13.55
N THR A 363 -17.40 4.88 -12.66
CA THR A 363 -17.26 5.09 -11.21
C THR A 363 -15.79 5.27 -10.81
N PRO A 364 -15.51 5.84 -9.62
CA PRO A 364 -14.18 5.82 -9.02
C PRO A 364 -13.49 4.44 -9.01
N PHE A 365 -14.27 3.39 -8.76
CA PHE A 365 -13.78 2.02 -8.74
C PHE A 365 -13.31 1.56 -10.13
N ASP A 366 -14.14 1.76 -11.15
CA ASP A 366 -13.82 1.41 -12.54
C ASP A 366 -12.55 2.13 -13.00
N VAL A 367 -12.43 3.41 -12.68
CA VAL A 367 -11.28 4.25 -13.02
C VAL A 367 -9.99 3.74 -12.35
N ALA A 368 -10.06 3.37 -11.07
CA ALA A 368 -8.90 2.82 -10.36
C ALA A 368 -8.42 1.49 -10.97
N GLN A 369 -9.33 0.54 -11.25
CA GLN A 369 -8.94 -0.74 -11.86
C GLN A 369 -8.43 -0.55 -13.30
N ALA A 370 -9.08 0.32 -14.08
CA ALA A 370 -8.65 0.64 -15.44
C ALA A 370 -7.28 1.32 -15.48
N PHE A 371 -6.96 2.19 -14.51
CA PHE A 371 -5.65 2.80 -14.39
C PHE A 371 -4.55 1.76 -14.13
N SER A 372 -4.77 0.82 -13.21
CA SER A 372 -3.84 -0.28 -12.97
C SER A 372 -3.61 -1.09 -14.26
N HIS A 373 -4.66 -1.53 -14.95
CA HIS A 373 -4.54 -2.25 -16.22
C HIS A 373 -3.82 -1.42 -17.30
N PHE A 374 -4.17 -0.14 -17.44
CA PHE A 374 -3.52 0.78 -18.38
C PHE A 374 -2.02 0.87 -18.13
N SER A 375 -1.60 1.01 -16.87
CA SER A 375 -0.17 1.14 -16.53
C SER A 375 0.66 -0.07 -17.02
N TYR A 376 0.07 -1.27 -16.95
CA TYR A 376 0.67 -2.49 -17.48
C TYR A 376 0.86 -2.43 -19.00
N LEU A 377 -0.17 -2.04 -19.74
CA LEU A 377 -0.09 -1.99 -21.20
C LEU A 377 0.77 -0.82 -21.70
N ALA A 378 0.61 0.37 -21.12
CA ALA A 378 1.37 1.57 -21.46
C ALA A 378 2.87 1.41 -21.24
N SER A 379 3.27 0.62 -20.24
CA SER A 379 4.68 0.30 -19.98
C SER A 379 5.25 -0.82 -20.85
N GLY A 380 4.50 -1.32 -21.84
CA GLY A 380 4.87 -2.47 -22.66
C GLY A 380 4.93 -3.75 -21.85
N ARG A 381 3.96 -3.94 -20.93
CA ARG A 381 3.84 -5.08 -20.00
C ARG A 381 4.97 -5.18 -18.97
N LYS A 382 5.70 -4.08 -18.74
CA LYS A 382 6.87 -4.09 -17.84
C LYS A 382 6.57 -3.71 -16.41
N ARG A 383 5.53 -2.89 -16.19
CA ARG A 383 5.23 -2.27 -14.91
C ARG A 383 3.73 -2.24 -14.68
N LEU A 384 3.30 -2.67 -13.50
CA LEU A 384 1.91 -2.58 -13.08
C LEU A 384 1.85 -1.73 -11.81
N VAL A 385 1.18 -0.59 -11.88
CA VAL A 385 0.89 0.26 -10.72
C VAL A 385 -0.36 -0.31 -10.01
N CYS A 386 -0.23 -0.57 -8.71
CA CYS A 386 -1.27 -1.13 -7.85
C CYS A 386 -1.12 -0.56 -6.43
N ASP A 387 -1.84 -1.14 -5.46
CA ASP A 387 -1.98 -0.59 -4.12
C ASP A 387 -2.57 0.83 -4.14
N LEU A 388 -3.56 1.03 -5.01
CA LEU A 388 -4.21 2.33 -5.20
C LEU A 388 -5.02 2.67 -3.95
N GLN A 389 -4.53 3.66 -3.20
CA GLN A 389 -5.10 4.12 -1.95
C GLN A 389 -4.96 5.63 -1.79
N GLY A 390 -5.92 6.27 -1.12
CA GLY A 390 -6.00 7.73 -1.03
C GLY A 390 -7.43 8.21 -0.86
N VAL A 391 -7.78 9.36 -1.44
CA VAL A 391 -9.11 9.99 -1.28
C VAL A 391 -9.74 10.32 -2.63
N HIS A 392 -11.07 10.32 -2.70
CA HIS A 392 -11.81 10.87 -3.82
C HIS A 392 -12.22 12.31 -3.50
N ASP A 393 -11.62 13.29 -4.19
CA ASP A 393 -12.03 14.69 -4.10
C ASP A 393 -13.21 14.91 -5.07
N GLU A 394 -14.42 14.78 -4.53
CA GLU A 394 -15.67 14.92 -5.30
C GLU A 394 -15.82 16.30 -5.93
N ALA A 395 -15.31 17.35 -5.28
CA ALA A 395 -15.41 18.72 -5.79
C ALA A 395 -14.57 18.93 -7.05
N LYS A 396 -13.40 18.27 -7.13
CA LYS A 396 -12.53 18.28 -8.32
C LYS A 396 -12.73 17.07 -9.24
N ASN A 397 -13.59 16.13 -8.84
CA ASN A 397 -13.80 14.84 -9.50
C ASN A 397 -12.48 14.11 -9.81
N VAL A 398 -11.62 13.97 -8.79
CA VAL A 398 -10.30 13.37 -8.93
C VAL A 398 -9.99 12.40 -7.80
N LEU A 399 -9.45 11.24 -8.16
CA LEU A 399 -8.86 10.29 -7.23
C LEU A 399 -7.43 10.74 -6.92
N ILE A 400 -7.17 11.09 -5.66
CA ILE A 400 -5.86 11.54 -5.20
C ILE A 400 -5.22 10.39 -4.44
N PHE A 401 -4.26 9.73 -5.08
CA PHE A 401 -3.57 8.56 -4.55
C PHE A 401 -2.25 8.92 -3.85
N SER A 402 -1.86 8.05 -2.93
CA SER A 402 -0.58 8.07 -2.23
C SER A 402 0.00 6.66 -2.12
N ASP A 403 1.31 6.56 -1.93
CA ASP A 403 2.04 5.30 -1.69
C ASP A 403 1.72 4.17 -2.68
N PRO A 404 1.84 4.39 -4.00
CA PRO A 404 1.65 3.32 -4.96
C PRO A 404 2.70 2.23 -4.80
N VAL A 405 2.31 1.02 -5.16
CA VAL A 405 3.23 -0.10 -5.42
C VAL A 405 3.36 -0.31 -6.92
N ILE A 406 4.57 -0.59 -7.40
CA ILE A 406 4.81 -0.94 -8.79
C ILE A 406 5.45 -2.31 -8.87
N HIS A 407 4.73 -3.27 -9.43
CA HIS A 407 5.31 -4.56 -9.80
C HIS A 407 6.13 -4.38 -11.09
N TYR A 408 7.33 -4.94 -11.15
CA TYR A 408 8.19 -4.91 -12.34
C TYR A 408 8.54 -6.32 -12.85
N HIS A 409 8.42 -6.51 -14.16
CA HIS A 409 8.89 -7.71 -14.84
C HIS A 409 9.29 -7.32 -16.27
N ASN A 410 10.43 -7.80 -16.76
CA ASN A 410 10.81 -7.56 -18.15
C ASN A 410 10.61 -8.85 -18.96
N PRO A 411 9.54 -8.98 -19.76
CA PRO A 411 9.27 -10.21 -20.51
C PRO A 411 10.32 -10.48 -21.59
N ARG A 412 11.06 -9.45 -22.04
CA ARG A 412 12.13 -9.56 -23.06
C ARG A 412 13.53 -9.63 -22.45
N GLY A 413 13.65 -9.67 -21.12
CA GLY A 413 14.94 -9.67 -20.44
C GLY A 413 15.40 -11.09 -20.10
N TYR A 414 16.66 -11.41 -20.42
CA TYR A 414 17.31 -12.66 -19.98
C TYR A 414 17.36 -12.80 -18.45
N THR A 415 17.40 -11.69 -17.72
CA THR A 415 17.32 -11.68 -16.25
C THR A 415 16.20 -10.74 -15.79
N SER A 416 15.29 -11.26 -14.96
CA SER A 416 14.28 -10.45 -14.29
C SER A 416 14.86 -9.86 -13.01
N ARG A 417 15.14 -8.54 -13.03
CA ARG A 417 15.47 -7.79 -11.82
C ARG A 417 14.28 -7.86 -10.86
N LYS A 418 14.54 -8.22 -9.60
CA LYS A 418 13.54 -8.26 -8.52
C LYS A 418 13.60 -6.98 -7.70
N ASN A 419 12.48 -6.60 -7.07
CA ASN A 419 12.38 -5.49 -6.12
C ASN A 419 12.87 -4.14 -6.69
N VAL A 420 12.56 -3.85 -7.96
CA VAL A 420 13.05 -2.64 -8.65
C VAL A 420 12.48 -1.38 -8.01
N HIS A 421 11.24 -1.47 -7.52
CA HIS A 421 10.48 -0.34 -6.97
C HIS A 421 10.30 -0.39 -5.45
N GLY A 422 11.06 -1.24 -4.76
CA GLY A 422 10.92 -1.51 -3.33
C GLY A 422 10.55 -2.96 -3.07
N ARG A 423 10.28 -3.33 -1.82
CA ARG A 423 10.03 -4.73 -1.45
C ARG A 423 8.62 -5.21 -1.74
N THR A 424 7.70 -4.25 -1.86
CA THR A 424 6.30 -4.48 -2.24
C THR A 424 6.14 -4.79 -3.73
N ASP A 425 7.22 -4.70 -4.53
CA ASP A 425 7.31 -5.21 -5.90
C ASP A 425 7.47 -6.74 -5.90
N HIS A 426 6.36 -7.44 -6.14
CA HIS A 426 6.28 -8.90 -6.21
C HIS A 426 6.48 -9.40 -7.66
N GLY A 427 6.92 -8.53 -8.56
CA GLY A 427 7.20 -8.83 -9.97
C GLY A 427 6.06 -9.53 -10.69
N LYS A 428 6.40 -10.52 -11.55
CA LYS A 428 5.42 -11.29 -12.33
C LYS A 428 4.34 -11.94 -11.46
N LYS A 429 4.69 -12.45 -10.28
CA LYS A 429 3.71 -13.05 -9.36
C LYS A 429 2.68 -12.03 -8.88
N GLY A 430 3.12 -10.82 -8.54
CA GLY A 430 2.23 -9.71 -8.18
C GLY A 430 1.31 -9.31 -9.34
N MET A 431 1.85 -9.23 -10.56
CA MET A 431 1.08 -8.95 -11.77
C MET A 431 0.01 -10.02 -12.03
N ASN A 432 0.37 -11.30 -11.95
CA ASN A 432 -0.56 -12.40 -12.17
C ASN A 432 -1.71 -12.37 -11.16
N LYS A 433 -1.42 -12.08 -9.89
CA LYS A 433 -2.46 -11.97 -8.85
C LYS A 433 -3.44 -10.83 -9.11
N PHE A 434 -2.95 -9.70 -9.61
CA PHE A 434 -3.83 -8.61 -10.06
C PHE A 434 -4.72 -9.06 -11.22
N PHE A 435 -4.15 -9.64 -12.27
CA PHE A 435 -4.94 -10.04 -13.44
C PHE A 435 -5.93 -11.16 -13.18
N HIS A 436 -5.62 -12.07 -12.25
CA HIS A 436 -6.53 -13.12 -11.83
C HIS A 436 -7.85 -12.56 -11.29
N THR A 437 -7.80 -11.53 -10.44
CA THR A 437 -9.02 -10.87 -9.93
C THR A 437 -9.56 -9.82 -10.88
N HIS A 438 -8.70 -9.13 -11.63
CA HIS A 438 -9.10 -8.14 -12.62
C HIS A 438 -9.90 -8.74 -13.78
N ALA A 439 -9.78 -10.03 -14.07
CA ALA A 439 -10.59 -10.70 -15.10
C ALA A 439 -12.10 -10.45 -14.92
N GLN A 440 -12.58 -10.42 -13.67
CA GLN A 440 -13.98 -10.16 -13.32
C GLN A 440 -14.34 -8.66 -13.29
N HIS A 441 -13.34 -7.77 -13.30
CA HIS A 441 -13.50 -6.32 -13.21
C HIS A 441 -13.04 -5.56 -14.46
N CYS A 442 -12.59 -6.29 -15.50
CA CYS A 442 -12.14 -5.70 -16.74
C CYS A 442 -13.34 -5.18 -17.55
N GLY A 443 -13.71 -3.92 -17.29
CA GLY A 443 -14.91 -3.31 -17.84
C GLY A 443 -14.73 -2.58 -19.18
N PRO A 444 -15.81 -1.92 -19.67
CA PRO A 444 -15.77 -1.08 -20.88
C PRO A 444 -14.69 0.00 -20.85
N LEU A 445 -14.44 0.61 -19.69
CA LEU A 445 -13.38 1.63 -19.55
C LEU A 445 -12.00 1.09 -19.90
N CYS A 446 -11.66 -0.12 -19.45
CA CYS A 446 -10.41 -0.79 -19.80
C CYS A 446 -10.28 -0.94 -21.32
N ARG A 447 -11.35 -1.41 -21.98
CA ARG A 447 -11.37 -1.61 -23.45
C ARG A 447 -11.19 -0.30 -24.22
N ILE A 448 -11.82 0.78 -23.76
CA ILE A 448 -11.72 2.10 -24.39
C ILE A 448 -10.30 2.65 -24.25
N ILE A 449 -9.77 2.73 -23.03
CA ILE A 449 -8.49 3.38 -22.75
C ILE A 449 -7.30 2.57 -23.26
N ASN A 450 -7.43 1.25 -23.27
CA ASN A 450 -6.37 0.37 -23.73
C ASN A 450 -6.41 0.09 -25.24
N ARG A 451 -7.36 0.69 -25.95
CA ARG A 451 -7.41 0.63 -27.40
C ARG A 451 -6.09 1.15 -27.99
N GLY A 452 -5.55 0.42 -28.96
CA GLY A 452 -4.26 0.71 -29.59
C GLY A 452 -3.05 0.04 -28.92
N PHE A 453 -3.21 -0.66 -27.80
CA PHE A 453 -2.15 -1.51 -27.23
C PHE A 453 -2.21 -2.98 -27.71
N GLN A 454 -3.24 -3.39 -28.49
CA GLN A 454 -3.37 -4.77 -28.97
C GLN A 454 -2.37 -5.13 -30.09
N LYS A 455 -1.62 -6.21 -29.80
CA LYS A 455 -0.74 -7.11 -30.57
C LYS A 455 -0.20 -6.65 -31.95
N VAL A 456 1.07 -6.21 -31.94
CA VAL A 456 2.06 -6.69 -32.95
C VAL A 456 2.59 -8.02 -32.42
N ASP A 457 1.86 -9.10 -32.64
CA ASP A 457 2.40 -10.46 -32.62
C ASP A 457 2.13 -11.03 -34.02
N LYS A 458 3.00 -10.68 -34.97
CA LYS A 458 3.19 -11.40 -36.23
C LYS A 458 4.67 -11.71 -36.36
N CYS A 459 5.04 -12.92 -35.95
CA CYS A 459 6.11 -13.71 -36.55
C CYS A 459 5.53 -15.12 -36.66
N GLU A 460 5.21 -15.54 -37.89
CA GLU A 460 5.85 -16.69 -38.56
C GLU A 460 5.23 -17.99 -38.03
N THR A 461 4.24 -18.58 -38.70
CA THR A 461 4.47 -19.42 -39.88
C THR A 461 3.33 -19.32 -40.91
N ASN A 462 3.63 -18.82 -42.10
CA ASN A 462 2.94 -19.22 -43.33
C ASN A 462 3.99 -19.86 -44.23
N GLU A 463 4.25 -21.15 -44.04
CA GLU A 463 4.78 -21.96 -45.13
C GLU A 463 3.63 -22.24 -46.10
N PRO A 464 3.80 -22.05 -47.40
CA PRO A 464 2.80 -22.44 -48.37
C PRO A 464 2.75 -23.97 -48.47
N ALA A 465 1.54 -24.52 -48.48
CA ALA A 465 1.27 -25.90 -48.83
C ALA A 465 1.81 -26.19 -50.24
N ASP A 466 2.74 -27.14 -50.33
CA ASP A 466 3.13 -27.76 -51.60
C ASP A 466 2.23 -28.99 -51.79
N GLU A 467 1.33 -28.89 -52.75
CA GLU A 467 0.50 -29.98 -53.26
C GLU A 467 1.38 -30.98 -54.03
N GLY A 468 0.96 -32.24 -54.04
CA GLY A 468 1.79 -33.37 -54.45
C GLY A 468 2.13 -33.45 -55.93
N ASP A 469 3.06 -34.35 -56.28
CA ASP A 469 2.66 -35.64 -56.88
C ASP A 469 3.86 -36.57 -57.17
N CYS A 470 3.68 -37.83 -56.76
CA CYS A 470 3.82 -39.04 -57.59
C CYS A 470 5.16 -39.38 -58.32
N LYS A 471 5.81 -40.47 -57.88
CA LYS A 471 6.12 -41.73 -58.62
C LYS A 471 7.29 -42.47 -57.95
N ILE A 472 7.06 -43.65 -57.36
CA ILE A 472 7.30 -44.99 -57.95
C ILE A 472 8.70 -45.12 -58.59
N SER A 473 9.64 -45.66 -57.80
CA SER A 473 10.40 -46.90 -58.06
C SER A 473 11.50 -47.08 -57.03
#